data_AF-A0A7G8BD33-F1
#
_entry.id   AF-A0A7G8BD33-F1
#
_cell.length_a   1.000
_cell.length_b   1.000
_cell.length_c   1.000
_cell.angle_alpha   90.00
_cell.angle_beta   90.00
_cell.angle_gamma   90.00
#
_symmetry.space_group_name_H-M   'P 1'
#
loop_
_entity.id
_entity.type
_entity.pdbx_description
1 polymer ?
#
loop_
_entity_poly.entity_id
_entity_poly.type
_entity_poly.pdbx_seq_one_letter_code
_entity_poly.pdbx_strand_id
1 'polypeptide(L)'
;MNLNYSRSWFQTPNAYDNLNVMNVISGGNESNPVFGDVGNTDQRSKIQTFDMAPTYTHVIGSTSVFNFAPYVRRYFYNYYPSGDPFADLGPPNLQNQTISQYRTLTNAGVHSDYSYVKGIHNIKAGAVYEQTFLRENDNLGIVASTFNSPCLDVNLNPVSGFTDPSQCVAAGLFPNDGSNPNATSTPFNPVLLPYDLTRSGSLYSYFWSY
;
A
#
# COMPACT_ATOMS: atom_id res chain seq x y z
N MET A 1 12.68 32.63 -7.19
CA MET A 1 12.82 31.16 -7.07
C MET A 1 11.85 30.69 -6.00
N ASN A 2 11.02 29.69 -6.32
CA ASN A 2 10.10 29.07 -5.34
C ASN A 2 10.63 27.68 -4.97
N LEU A 3 10.79 27.44 -3.68
CA LEU A 3 11.26 26.19 -3.09
C LEU A 3 10.42 25.90 -1.86
N ASN A 4 9.82 24.72 -1.80
CA ASN A 4 9.03 24.28 -0.66
C ASN A 4 9.32 22.82 -0.29
N TYR A 5 9.31 22.57 1.01
CA TYR A 5 9.29 21.23 1.57
C TYR A 5 8.29 21.17 2.70
N SER A 6 7.48 20.12 2.74
CA SER A 6 6.53 19.87 3.82
C SER A 6 6.54 18.40 4.23
N ARG A 7 6.15 18.14 5.48
CA ARG A 7 6.05 16.81 6.07
C ARG A 7 4.87 16.76 7.03
N SER A 8 4.05 15.72 6.91
CA SER A 8 2.93 15.44 7.80
C SER A 8 2.89 13.95 8.16
N TRP A 9 2.51 13.67 9.40
CA TRP A 9 2.25 12.33 9.91
C TRP A 9 0.78 12.17 10.23
N PHE A 10 0.28 10.96 10.00
CA PHE A 10 -1.07 10.56 10.35
C PHE A 10 -0.99 9.22 11.07
N GLN A 11 -1.74 9.10 12.14
CA GLN A 11 -1.96 7.83 12.82
C GLN A 11 -3.32 7.31 12.38
N THR A 12 -3.40 6.03 12.07
CA THR A 12 -4.69 5.35 11.90
C THR A 12 -5.25 5.12 13.29
N PRO A 13 -6.39 5.70 13.68
CA PRO A 13 -6.94 5.49 15.02
C PRO A 13 -7.36 4.04 15.19
N ASN A 14 -7.04 3.45 16.35
CA ASN A 14 -7.50 2.11 16.68
C ASN A 14 -9.00 2.10 16.98
N ALA A 15 -9.69 1.06 16.50
CA ALA A 15 -11.00 0.69 17.01
C ALA A 15 -10.88 -0.29 18.18
N TYR A 16 -12.01 -0.64 18.82
CA TYR A 16 -12.03 -1.66 19.87
C TYR A 16 -11.47 -3.00 19.41
N ASP A 17 -11.73 -3.37 18.15
CA ASP A 17 -11.26 -4.63 17.56
C ASP A 17 -9.75 -4.62 17.21
N ASN A 18 -9.07 -3.49 17.44
CA ASN A 18 -7.64 -3.29 17.18
C ASN A 18 -6.82 -3.19 18.48
N LEU A 19 -7.40 -3.59 19.61
CA LEU A 19 -6.74 -3.64 20.91
C LEU A 19 -6.50 -5.09 21.33
N ASN A 20 -5.30 -5.38 21.85
CA ASN A 20 -4.85 -6.70 22.30
C ASN A 20 -5.19 -7.80 21.27
N VAL A 21 -4.76 -7.57 20.02
CA VAL A 21 -5.09 -8.43 18.90
C VAL A 21 -4.58 -9.83 19.17
N MET A 22 -5.46 -10.83 19.07
CA MET A 22 -5.11 -12.22 19.26
C MET A 22 -4.77 -12.86 17.92
N ASN A 23 -3.57 -13.40 17.77
CA ASN A 23 -3.16 -14.08 16.54
C ASN A 23 -2.26 -15.28 16.83
N VAL A 24 -1.93 -16.03 15.78
CA VAL A 24 -1.03 -17.19 15.83
C VAL A 24 0.38 -16.72 16.20
N ILE A 25 0.87 -17.18 17.35
CA ILE A 25 2.23 -16.87 17.84
C ILE A 25 3.21 -18.04 17.63
N SER A 26 2.70 -19.26 17.45
CA SER A 26 3.52 -20.44 17.13
C SER A 26 2.68 -21.59 16.58
N GLY A 27 3.30 -22.51 15.83
CA GLY A 27 2.65 -23.73 15.37
C GLY A 27 1.58 -23.51 14.29
N GLY A 28 1.67 -22.41 13.54
CA GLY A 28 0.68 -22.01 12.53
C GLY A 28 0.48 -22.98 11.36
N ASN A 29 1.42 -23.90 11.17
CA ASN A 29 1.36 -24.97 10.15
C ASN A 29 0.93 -26.32 10.74
N GLU A 30 0.70 -26.38 12.05
CA GLU A 30 0.36 -27.60 12.79
C GLU A 30 -1.15 -27.69 13.01
N SER A 31 -1.62 -28.82 13.55
CA SER A 31 -3.04 -29.07 13.80
C SER A 31 -3.62 -28.29 14.99
N ASN A 32 -2.76 -27.71 15.84
CA ASN A 32 -3.17 -26.97 17.02
C ASN A 32 -2.28 -25.73 17.23
N PRO A 33 -2.42 -24.70 16.37
CA PRO A 33 -1.66 -23.46 16.50
C PRO A 33 -1.95 -22.77 17.83
N VAL A 34 -0.92 -22.15 18.41
CA VAL A 34 -1.03 -21.40 19.66
C VAL A 34 -1.36 -19.95 19.35
N PHE A 35 -2.41 -19.43 19.99
CA PHE A 35 -2.81 -18.03 19.90
C PHE A 35 -2.31 -17.24 21.10
N GLY A 36 -1.89 -16.01 20.86
CA GLY A 36 -1.45 -15.07 21.88
C GLY A 36 -1.73 -13.64 21.47
N ASP A 37 -1.63 -12.73 22.45
CA ASP A 37 -1.75 -11.30 22.23
C ASP A 37 -0.50 -10.77 21.51
N VAL A 38 -0.68 -10.19 20.33
CA VAL A 38 0.36 -9.55 19.50
C VAL A 38 0.38 -8.03 19.65
N GLY A 39 -0.43 -7.50 20.57
CA GLY A 39 -0.51 -6.09 20.92
C GLY A 39 -1.58 -5.32 20.15
N ASN A 40 -1.54 -4.00 20.29
CA ASN A 40 -2.46 -3.10 19.62
C ASN A 40 -1.96 -2.79 18.20
N THR A 41 -2.89 -2.54 17.29
CA THR A 41 -2.56 -1.96 15.98
C THR A 41 -1.87 -0.59 16.16
N ASP A 42 -0.88 -0.28 15.33
CA ASP A 42 -0.14 1.00 15.34
C ASP A 42 0.26 1.38 13.91
N GLN A 43 -0.73 1.36 13.00
CA GLN A 43 -0.52 1.73 11.61
C GLN A 43 -0.39 3.25 11.45
N ARG A 44 0.56 3.68 10.64
CA ARG A 44 0.89 5.11 10.46
C ARG A 44 1.12 5.42 9.00
N SER A 45 0.86 6.67 8.61
CA SER A 45 1.26 7.17 7.30
C SER A 45 2.03 8.48 7.40
N LYS A 46 2.88 8.70 6.42
CA LYS A 46 3.72 9.90 6.30
C LYS A 46 3.66 10.42 4.89
N ILE A 47 3.35 11.69 4.76
CA ILE A 47 3.38 12.43 3.49
C ILE A 47 4.50 13.44 3.55
N GLN A 48 5.34 13.44 2.53
CA GLN A 48 6.36 14.47 2.33
C GLN A 48 6.14 15.06 0.94
N THR A 49 6.25 16.38 0.84
CA THR A 49 6.15 17.07 -0.45
C THR A 49 7.41 17.89 -0.64
N PHE A 50 7.96 17.82 -1.84
CA PHE A 50 9.00 18.69 -2.34
C PHE A 50 8.46 19.43 -3.56
N ASP A 51 8.70 20.73 -3.65
CA ASP A 51 8.34 21.55 -4.79
C ASP A 51 9.46 22.54 -5.11
N MET A 52 9.80 22.64 -6.39
CA MET A 52 10.81 23.55 -6.89
C MET A 52 10.35 24.12 -8.23
N ALA A 53 10.21 25.44 -8.29
CA ALA A 53 9.81 26.18 -9.48
C ALA A 53 10.65 27.45 -9.63
N PRO A 54 11.87 27.36 -10.20
CA PRO A 54 12.60 28.55 -10.63
C PRO A 54 11.91 29.22 -11.82
N THR A 55 12.20 30.50 -12.00
CA THR A 55 11.74 31.24 -13.17
C THR A 55 12.88 32.13 -13.63
N TYR A 56 13.17 32.06 -14.92
CA TYR A 56 14.13 32.91 -15.60
C TYR A 56 13.36 33.85 -16.53
N THR A 57 13.56 35.15 -16.34
CA THR A 57 12.95 36.20 -17.16
C THR A 57 14.06 36.99 -17.84
N HIS A 58 13.97 37.14 -19.16
CA HIS A 58 14.93 37.88 -19.95
C HIS A 58 14.22 38.93 -20.80
N VAL A 59 14.66 40.18 -20.68
CA VAL A 59 14.17 41.29 -21.50
C VAL A 59 14.95 41.30 -22.81
N ILE A 60 14.26 41.20 -23.95
CA ILE A 60 14.86 41.19 -25.29
C ILE A 60 14.56 42.53 -25.96
N GLY A 61 15.54 43.44 -25.94
CA GLY A 61 15.37 44.81 -26.44
C GLY A 61 14.46 45.65 -25.54
N SER A 62 13.79 46.65 -26.10
CA SER A 62 12.90 47.56 -25.34
C SER A 62 11.43 47.16 -25.37
N THR A 63 11.07 46.13 -26.13
CA THR A 63 9.66 45.79 -26.45
C THR A 63 9.28 44.37 -26.09
N SER A 64 10.22 43.50 -25.69
CA SER A 64 9.94 42.07 -25.53
C SER A 64 10.44 41.50 -24.22
N VAL A 65 9.72 40.50 -23.69
CA VAL A 65 10.10 39.73 -22.50
C VAL A 65 9.90 38.26 -22.79
N PHE A 66 10.90 37.46 -22.46
CA PHE A 66 10.86 35.99 -22.50
C PHE A 66 10.88 35.44 -21.07
N ASN A 67 10.03 34.45 -20.79
CA ASN A 67 9.97 33.72 -19.54
C ASN A 67 10.21 32.23 -19.78
N PHE A 68 10.99 31.63 -18.90
CA PHE A 68 11.23 30.19 -18.84
C PHE A 68 11.09 29.71 -17.38
N ALA A 69 10.10 28.86 -17.12
CA ALA A 69 9.73 28.41 -15.79
C ALA A 69 9.58 26.89 -15.75
N PRO A 70 10.68 26.14 -15.54
CA PRO A 70 10.58 24.72 -15.23
C PRO A 70 10.09 24.53 -13.80
N TYR A 71 9.40 23.44 -13.54
CA TYR A 71 8.99 23.06 -12.19
C TYR A 71 9.09 21.55 -11.99
N VAL A 72 9.29 21.17 -10.73
CA VAL A 72 9.19 19.78 -10.29
C VAL A 72 8.54 19.75 -8.92
N ARG A 73 7.52 18.91 -8.80
CA ARG A 73 6.83 18.62 -7.55
C ARG A 73 6.84 17.13 -7.31
N ARG A 74 7.34 16.70 -6.16
CA ARG A 74 7.36 15.29 -5.78
C ARG A 74 6.65 15.08 -4.45
N TYR A 75 5.73 14.13 -4.44
CA TYR A 75 5.13 13.61 -3.23
C TYR A 75 5.74 12.25 -2.90
N PHE A 76 5.98 12.03 -1.62
CA PHE A 76 6.35 10.76 -1.04
C PHE A 76 5.25 10.37 -0.07
N TYR A 77 4.60 9.25 -0.32
CA TYR A 77 3.62 8.64 0.57
C TYR A 77 4.22 7.36 1.12
N ASN A 78 4.29 7.25 2.45
CA ASN A 78 4.73 6.05 3.13
C ASN A 78 3.60 5.56 4.02
N TYR A 79 3.25 4.28 3.94
CA TYR A 79 2.38 3.61 4.87
C TYR A 79 3.18 2.57 5.64
N TYR A 80 3.13 2.66 6.96
CA TYR A 80 3.84 1.80 7.89
C TYR A 80 2.83 0.87 8.57
N PRO A 81 3.00 -0.45 8.45
CA PRO A 81 2.21 -1.41 9.22
C PRO A 81 2.54 -1.28 10.72
N SER A 82 1.79 -2.00 11.55
CA SER A 82 2.14 -2.14 12.97
C SER A 82 3.53 -2.78 13.13
N GLY A 83 4.18 -2.53 14.28
CA GLY A 83 5.51 -3.08 14.57
C GLY A 83 5.53 -4.61 14.54
N ASP A 84 4.46 -5.25 15.03
CA ASP A 84 4.13 -6.64 14.74
C ASP A 84 3.09 -6.66 13.61
N PRO A 85 3.41 -7.24 12.43
CA PRO A 85 2.46 -7.31 11.32
C PRO A 85 1.18 -8.07 11.69
N PHE A 86 1.22 -9.03 12.62
CA PHE A 86 0.03 -9.77 13.06
C PHE A 86 -0.97 -8.89 13.81
N ALA A 87 -0.53 -7.76 14.37
CA ALA A 87 -1.39 -6.78 15.02
C ALA A 87 -2.19 -5.92 14.02
N ASP A 88 -1.93 -6.07 12.71
CA ASP A 88 -2.77 -5.49 11.65
C ASP A 88 -4.03 -6.32 11.36
N LEU A 89 -4.23 -7.44 12.06
CA LEU A 89 -5.48 -8.20 11.96
C LEU A 89 -6.64 -7.37 12.53
N GLY A 90 -7.63 -7.09 11.69
CA GLY A 90 -8.88 -6.46 12.10
C GLY A 90 -10.05 -7.45 12.06
N PRO A 91 -11.29 -6.95 12.07
CA PRO A 91 -12.46 -7.80 11.92
C PRO A 91 -12.41 -8.63 10.63
N PRO A 92 -12.92 -9.89 10.62
CA PRO A 92 -12.73 -10.86 9.53
C PRO A 92 -13.13 -10.40 8.11
N ASN A 93 -13.99 -9.39 8.00
CA ASN A 93 -14.48 -8.86 6.71
C ASN A 93 -13.87 -7.50 6.34
N LEU A 94 -12.94 -6.98 7.13
CA LEU A 94 -12.37 -5.63 6.94
C LEU A 94 -10.87 -5.68 6.65
N GLN A 95 -10.09 -6.41 7.45
CA GLN A 95 -8.64 -6.40 7.33
C GLN A 95 -8.03 -7.74 7.73
N ASN A 96 -7.55 -8.48 6.73
CA ASN A 96 -6.97 -9.82 6.89
C ASN A 96 -5.47 -9.84 6.51
N GLN A 97 -4.91 -8.67 6.19
CA GLN A 97 -3.57 -8.51 5.68
C GLN A 97 -2.86 -7.36 6.39
N THR A 98 -1.54 -7.50 6.51
CA THR A 98 -0.64 -6.40 6.78
C THR A 98 -0.16 -5.79 5.46
N ILE A 99 -0.03 -4.47 5.41
CA ILE A 99 0.44 -3.76 4.23
C ILE A 99 1.46 -2.69 4.60
N SER A 100 2.52 -2.60 3.81
CA SER A 100 3.45 -1.47 3.80
C SER A 100 3.50 -0.89 2.40
N GLN A 101 3.62 0.43 2.29
CA GLN A 101 3.69 1.09 0.99
C GLN A 101 4.74 2.20 1.00
N TYR A 102 5.50 2.26 -0.07
CA TYR A 102 6.35 3.39 -0.43
C TYR A 102 6.00 3.84 -1.86
N ARG A 103 5.30 4.96 -1.95
CA ARG A 103 4.83 5.54 -3.21
C ARG A 103 5.45 6.91 -3.45
N THR A 104 5.90 7.15 -4.67
CA THR A 104 6.32 8.49 -5.09
C THR A 104 5.60 8.93 -6.34
N LEU A 105 5.05 10.15 -6.31
CA LEU A 105 4.39 10.79 -7.44
C LEU A 105 5.15 12.08 -7.79
N THR A 106 5.81 12.10 -8.94
CA THR A 106 6.59 13.26 -9.41
C THR A 106 5.87 13.89 -10.60
N ASN A 107 5.50 15.16 -10.49
CA ASN A 107 5.04 15.97 -11.61
C ASN A 107 6.17 16.91 -11.98
N ALA A 108 6.64 16.84 -13.22
CA ALA A 108 7.68 17.72 -13.73
C ALA A 108 7.20 18.35 -15.02
N GLY A 109 7.55 19.62 -15.23
CA GLY A 109 7.11 20.31 -16.42
C GLY A 109 7.86 21.61 -16.63
N VAL A 110 7.49 22.30 -17.69
CA VAL A 110 8.04 23.59 -18.07
C VAL A 110 6.98 24.41 -18.76
N HIS A 111 6.91 25.69 -18.36
CA HIS A 111 6.15 26.71 -19.04
C HIS A 111 7.12 27.77 -19.59
N SER A 112 6.96 28.12 -20.86
CA SER A 112 7.67 29.25 -21.46
C SER A 112 6.70 30.18 -22.16
N ASP A 113 6.94 31.49 -22.05
CA ASP A 113 6.15 32.50 -22.73
C ASP A 113 7.00 33.65 -23.25
N TYR A 114 6.54 34.25 -24.35
CA TYR A 114 7.13 35.42 -24.98
C TYR A 114 6.06 36.49 -25.11
N SER A 115 6.34 37.66 -24.58
CA SER A 115 5.46 38.83 -24.62
C SER A 115 6.14 39.95 -25.42
N TYR A 116 5.38 40.61 -26.29
CA TYR A 116 5.84 41.73 -27.12
C TYR A 116 4.84 42.88 -27.03
N VAL A 117 5.32 44.07 -26.67
CA VAL A 117 4.51 45.28 -26.56
C VAL A 117 5.19 46.41 -27.34
N LYS A 118 4.49 46.97 -28.33
CA LYS A 118 4.94 48.14 -29.08
C LYS A 118 3.76 49.05 -29.42
N GLY A 119 3.74 50.23 -28.79
CA GLY A 119 2.63 51.18 -28.95
C GLY A 119 1.32 50.59 -28.46
N ILE A 120 0.30 50.56 -29.34
CA ILE A 120 -1.02 49.97 -29.05
C ILE A 120 -1.10 48.45 -29.27
N HIS A 121 -0.03 47.82 -29.77
CA HIS A 121 -0.01 46.39 -30.07
C HIS A 121 0.63 45.58 -28.93
N ASN A 122 -0.05 44.50 -28.52
CA ASN A 122 0.39 43.56 -27.50
C ASN A 122 0.18 42.12 -28.01
N ILE A 123 1.23 41.30 -28.00
CA ILE A 123 1.20 39.90 -28.40
C ILE A 123 1.82 39.07 -27.27
N LYS A 124 1.17 37.97 -26.90
CA LYS A 124 1.71 36.96 -25.98
C LYS A 124 1.51 35.57 -26.57
N ALA A 125 2.58 34.76 -26.58
CA ALA A 125 2.56 33.37 -27.01
C ALA A 125 3.34 32.53 -26.00
N GLY A 126 3.00 31.25 -25.85
CA GLY A 126 3.69 30.36 -24.93
C GLY A 126 3.38 28.89 -25.17
N ALA A 127 4.16 28.03 -24.52
CA ALA A 127 4.02 26.58 -24.56
C ALA A 127 4.23 25.96 -23.17
N VAL A 128 3.55 24.86 -22.92
CA VAL A 128 3.66 24.09 -21.67
C VAL A 128 3.87 22.62 -22.02
N TYR A 129 4.79 21.97 -21.32
CA TYR A 129 4.98 20.52 -21.33
C TYR A 129 5.02 20.02 -19.89
N GLU A 130 4.27 18.95 -19.60
CA GLU A 130 4.18 18.36 -18.27
C GLU A 130 4.19 16.84 -18.37
N GLN A 131 4.76 16.19 -17.37
CA GLN A 131 4.84 14.74 -17.26
C GLN A 131 4.65 14.34 -15.78
N THR A 132 3.88 13.28 -15.57
CA THR A 132 3.68 12.66 -14.26
C THR A 132 4.36 11.30 -14.23
N PHE A 133 5.11 11.02 -13.16
CA PHE A 133 5.77 9.75 -12.90
C PHE A 133 5.26 9.17 -11.58
N LEU A 134 4.80 7.93 -11.61
CA LEU A 134 4.35 7.18 -10.44
C LEU A 134 5.29 6.00 -10.21
N ARG A 135 5.77 5.83 -8.97
CA ARG A 135 6.51 4.62 -8.56
C ARG A 135 5.91 4.09 -7.28
N GLU A 136 5.63 2.80 -7.26
CA GLU A 136 4.99 2.10 -6.14
C GLU A 136 5.84 0.90 -5.76
N ASN A 137 6.11 0.79 -4.46
CA ASN A 137 6.75 -0.35 -3.84
C ASN A 137 5.93 -0.74 -2.63
N ASP A 138 5.19 -1.84 -2.73
CA ASP A 138 4.24 -2.29 -1.74
C ASP A 138 4.66 -3.67 -1.23
N ASN A 139 4.48 -3.91 0.07
CA ASN A 139 4.60 -5.25 0.64
C ASN A 139 3.28 -5.65 1.27
N LEU A 140 2.85 -6.89 1.03
CA LEU A 140 1.58 -7.44 1.52
C LEU A 140 1.83 -8.81 2.16
N GLY A 141 1.17 -9.11 3.27
CA GLY A 141 1.15 -10.45 3.85
C GLY A 141 -0.20 -10.77 4.46
N ILE A 142 -0.65 -12.02 4.35
CA ILE A 142 -1.87 -12.48 5.02
C ILE A 142 -1.54 -12.69 6.50
N VAL A 143 -2.36 -12.12 7.38
CA VAL A 143 -2.22 -12.22 8.85
C VAL A 143 -3.44 -12.87 9.49
N ALA A 144 -4.53 -13.09 8.74
CA ALA A 144 -5.69 -13.83 9.21
C ALA A 144 -5.50 -15.34 8.98
N SER A 145 -5.43 -16.10 10.07
CA SER A 145 -5.15 -17.55 10.03
C SER A 145 -6.23 -18.38 9.34
N THR A 146 -7.44 -17.84 9.20
CA THR A 146 -8.58 -18.49 8.56
C THR A 146 -8.83 -18.02 7.12
N PHE A 147 -8.12 -16.98 6.64
CA PHE A 147 -8.38 -16.38 5.32
C PHE A 147 -8.06 -17.30 4.15
N ASN A 148 -6.93 -18.01 4.21
CA ASN A 148 -6.52 -19.01 3.23
C ASN A 148 -6.36 -20.37 3.90
N SER A 149 -7.39 -20.81 4.63
CA SER A 149 -7.32 -22.09 5.36
C SER A 149 -7.34 -23.30 4.40
N PRO A 150 -6.44 -24.29 4.58
CA PRO A 150 -6.51 -25.58 3.89
C PRO A 150 -7.65 -26.49 4.38
N CYS A 151 -8.14 -26.29 5.61
CA CYS A 151 -9.07 -27.21 6.27
C CYS A 151 -10.33 -26.51 6.81
N LEU A 152 -11.42 -27.27 6.89
CA LEU A 152 -12.71 -26.86 7.43
C LEU A 152 -13.13 -27.74 8.61
N ASP A 153 -13.83 -27.14 9.57
CA ASP A 153 -14.47 -27.87 10.67
C ASP A 153 -15.75 -28.62 10.21
N VAL A 154 -16.42 -29.29 11.15
CA VAL A 154 -17.67 -30.03 10.89
C VAL A 154 -18.83 -29.13 10.39
N ASN A 155 -18.79 -27.84 10.70
CA ASN A 155 -19.76 -26.85 10.25
C ASN A 155 -19.32 -26.18 8.94
N LEU A 156 -18.24 -26.66 8.32
CA LEU A 156 -17.63 -26.14 7.09
C LEU A 156 -17.04 -24.73 7.24
N ASN A 157 -16.66 -24.34 8.47
CA ASN A 157 -15.93 -23.09 8.70
C ASN A 157 -14.42 -23.30 8.58
N PRO A 158 -13.68 -22.33 8.02
CA PRO A 158 -12.22 -22.33 8.02
C PRO A 158 -11.62 -22.47 9.42
N VAL A 159 -10.62 -23.33 9.55
CA VAL A 159 -9.81 -23.44 10.78
C VAL A 159 -8.43 -22.84 10.60
N SER A 160 -7.75 -22.51 11.70
CA SER A 160 -6.32 -22.17 11.66
C SER A 160 -5.46 -23.42 11.58
N GLY A 161 -4.19 -23.28 11.19
CA GLY A 161 -3.27 -24.42 11.06
C GLY A 161 -3.12 -24.94 9.64
N PHE A 162 -2.29 -25.96 9.50
CA PHE A 162 -2.05 -26.73 8.25
C PHE A 162 -1.48 -25.90 7.09
N THR A 163 -0.97 -26.57 6.07
CA THR A 163 -0.49 -25.94 4.83
C THR A 163 -1.04 -26.59 3.57
N ASP A 164 -1.71 -27.73 3.71
CA ASP A 164 -2.20 -28.51 2.57
C ASP A 164 -3.53 -29.22 2.91
N PRO A 165 -4.54 -29.19 2.02
CA PRO A 165 -5.82 -29.86 2.25
C PRO A 165 -5.72 -31.38 2.53
N SER A 166 -4.65 -32.05 2.08
CA SER A 166 -4.39 -33.47 2.37
C SER A 166 -4.16 -33.76 3.85
N GLN A 167 -3.77 -32.76 4.65
CA GLN A 167 -3.54 -32.90 6.08
C GLN A 167 -4.85 -32.95 6.89
N CYS A 168 -5.95 -32.48 6.32
CA CYS A 168 -7.21 -32.28 7.04
C CYS A 168 -7.81 -33.59 7.54
N VAL A 169 -7.81 -34.63 6.70
CA VAL A 169 -8.45 -35.93 7.02
C VAL A 169 -7.80 -36.59 8.24
N ALA A 170 -6.46 -36.55 8.34
CA ALA A 170 -5.72 -37.10 9.47
C ALA A 170 -6.02 -36.35 10.79
N ALA A 171 -6.44 -35.09 10.70
CA ALA A 171 -6.86 -34.27 11.83
C ALA A 171 -8.38 -34.33 12.11
N GLY A 172 -9.15 -35.15 11.38
CA GLY A 172 -10.60 -35.24 11.53
C GLY A 172 -11.36 -34.04 10.96
N LEU A 173 -10.75 -33.32 10.01
CA LEU A 173 -11.28 -32.13 9.35
C LEU A 173 -11.60 -32.41 7.87
N PHE A 174 -12.37 -31.52 7.25
CA PHE A 174 -12.68 -31.59 5.82
C PHE A 174 -11.68 -30.75 5.01
N PRO A 175 -11.25 -31.20 3.81
CA PRO A 175 -10.40 -30.40 2.94
C PRO A 175 -11.16 -29.18 2.39
N ASN A 176 -10.51 -28.01 2.38
CA ASN A 176 -11.00 -26.78 1.76
C ASN A 176 -10.45 -26.65 0.32
N ASP A 177 -10.70 -27.62 -0.55
CA ASP A 177 -10.14 -27.68 -1.92
C ASP A 177 -11.18 -27.37 -3.02
N GLY A 178 -12.38 -26.94 -2.62
CA GLY A 178 -13.51 -26.69 -3.53
C GLY A 178 -14.31 -27.95 -3.90
N SER A 179 -13.96 -29.13 -3.38
CA SER A 179 -14.73 -30.35 -3.60
C SER A 179 -16.08 -30.36 -2.87
N ASN A 180 -16.21 -29.61 -1.77
CA ASN A 180 -17.44 -29.52 -1.00
C ASN A 180 -18.29 -28.32 -1.45
N PRO A 181 -19.42 -28.52 -2.16
CA PRO A 181 -20.26 -27.43 -2.66
C PRO A 181 -21.00 -26.65 -1.56
N ASN A 182 -21.02 -27.18 -0.32
CA ASN A 182 -21.67 -26.53 0.82
C ASN A 182 -20.70 -25.65 1.63
N ALA A 183 -19.40 -25.64 1.30
CA ALA A 183 -18.44 -24.77 1.96
C ALA A 183 -18.74 -23.29 1.63
N THR A 184 -18.83 -22.45 2.66
CA THR A 184 -19.12 -21.02 2.52
C THR A 184 -17.86 -20.17 2.38
N SER A 185 -16.69 -20.75 2.64
CA SER A 185 -15.39 -20.12 2.48
C SER A 185 -14.82 -20.31 1.08
N THR A 186 -13.97 -19.38 0.65
CA THR A 186 -13.16 -19.55 -0.55
C THR A 186 -12.23 -20.76 -0.40
N PRO A 187 -12.13 -21.63 -1.43
CA PRO A 187 -11.17 -22.73 -1.45
C PRO A 187 -9.74 -22.25 -1.21
N PHE A 188 -8.96 -23.09 -0.55
CA PHE A 188 -7.54 -22.89 -0.33
C PHE A 188 -6.82 -22.63 -1.66
N ASN A 189 -6.06 -21.55 -1.70
CA ASN A 189 -5.22 -21.21 -2.84
C ASN A 189 -3.75 -21.42 -2.47
N PRO A 190 -3.07 -22.46 -3.02
CA PRO A 190 -1.66 -22.71 -2.74
C PRO A 190 -0.75 -21.58 -3.23
N VAL A 191 -1.19 -20.73 -4.17
CA VAL A 191 -0.43 -19.55 -4.62
C VAL A 191 -0.28 -18.50 -3.52
N LEU A 192 -1.22 -18.46 -2.57
CA LEU A 192 -1.20 -17.51 -1.45
C LEU A 192 -0.40 -18.02 -0.26
N LEU A 193 -0.14 -19.34 -0.16
CA LEU A 193 0.55 -19.96 0.97
C LEU A 193 1.94 -19.34 1.26
N PRO A 194 2.80 -19.05 0.26
CA PRO A 194 4.09 -18.40 0.51
C PRO A 194 3.98 -17.00 1.12
N TYR A 195 2.78 -16.39 1.08
CA TYR A 195 2.51 -15.04 1.58
C TYR A 195 1.61 -15.02 2.82
N ASP A 196 1.31 -16.19 3.38
CA ASP A 196 0.56 -16.33 4.62
C ASP A 196 1.51 -16.37 5.82
N LEU A 197 1.63 -15.23 6.50
CA LEU A 197 2.53 -15.08 7.64
C LEU A 197 2.12 -15.99 8.80
N THR A 198 0.83 -16.29 8.93
CA THR A 198 0.33 -17.22 9.97
C THR A 198 0.84 -18.64 9.73
N ARG A 199 1.29 -18.93 8.50
CA ARG A 199 1.80 -20.23 8.06
C ARG A 199 3.29 -20.21 7.69
N SER A 200 4.06 -19.33 8.32
CA SER A 200 5.50 -19.12 8.06
C SER A 200 5.83 -18.60 6.65
N GLY A 201 4.87 -17.97 5.99
CA GLY A 201 5.07 -17.24 4.75
C GLY A 201 5.90 -15.96 4.96
N SER A 202 6.07 -15.22 3.87
CA SER A 202 6.84 -13.98 3.81
C SER A 202 6.02 -12.89 3.12
N LEU A 203 6.46 -11.63 3.21
CA LEU A 203 5.75 -10.56 2.53
C LEU A 203 5.90 -10.68 1.01
N TYR A 204 4.79 -10.58 0.28
CA TYR A 204 4.79 -10.36 -1.16
C TYR A 204 5.24 -8.93 -1.45
N SER A 205 6.36 -8.79 -2.18
CA SER A 205 6.84 -7.49 -2.63
C SER A 205 6.38 -7.20 -4.06
N TYR A 206 5.67 -6.09 -4.22
CA TYR A 206 5.23 -5.56 -5.50
C TYR A 206 6.01 -4.29 -5.83
N PHE A 207 6.53 -4.21 -7.05
CA PHE A 207 7.17 -3.00 -7.56
C PHE A 207 6.63 -2.66 -8.94
N TRP A 208 6.22 -1.40 -9.11
CA TRP A 208 5.75 -0.88 -10.38
C TRP A 208 6.17 0.59 -10.59
N SER A 209 6.29 0.97 -11.86
CA SER A 209 6.51 2.36 -12.25
C SER A 209 5.79 2.70 -13.56
N TYR A 210 5.19 3.88 -13.62
CA TYR A 210 4.57 4.48 -14.80
C TYR A 210 5.11 5.90 -15.02
#